data_AF-V4HLL4-F1
#
_entry.id   AF-V4HLL4-F1
#
_cell.length_a   1.000
_cell.length_b   1.000
_cell.length_c   1.000
_cell.angle_alpha   90.00
_cell.angle_beta   90.00
_cell.angle_gamma   90.00
#
_symmetry.space_group_name_H-M   'P 1'
#
loop_
_entity.id
_entity.type
_entity.pdbx_description
1 polymer ?
#
loop_
_entity_poly.entity_id
_entity_poly.type
_entity_poly.pdbx_seq_one_letter_code
_entity_poly.pdbx_strand_id
1 'polypeptide(L)'
;MHVSLLKTSVFSVAILFNSIASADVTTRGHALTSTIWNTNNIHVCWENLNDSTAADRASVQEAVENSWEANSNLNFFGWNECERNSDGIRIEVTDNAELGPHVDGLGTRIRGRQNGMSLNFTYENWGQNCQFSRRWCNEVIAVHEFGHALGFAHEQNRQDTPDTCDEPAQGANGDIDIGRWDLSSVMNYCNPQYNGNGQLSDTDILMVRTFYGPEVQTSVLLDNERYSVYVGSNLTINAAYSIEDIVDSTSWLWSLGDGTSSNSQNSVTHKYTNKGRYNMTVSVSDSEGYSADKSAEVYVYGFEVLLPAINVMML
;
A
#
# COMPACT_ATOMS: atom_id res chain seq x y z
N MET A 1 -40.33 4.72 -50.55
CA MET A 1 -39.48 4.97 -49.37
C MET A 1 -39.34 3.68 -48.59
N HIS A 2 -38.13 3.13 -48.50
CA HIS A 2 -37.79 2.08 -47.54
C HIS A 2 -36.97 2.73 -46.43
N VAL A 3 -37.41 2.60 -45.18
CA VAL A 3 -36.61 2.97 -44.01
C VAL A 3 -35.92 1.69 -43.54
N SER A 4 -34.59 1.64 -43.67
CA SER A 4 -33.81 0.50 -43.24
C SER A 4 -33.63 0.53 -41.72
N LEU A 5 -34.02 -0.54 -41.03
CA LEU A 5 -33.79 -0.72 -39.61
C LEU A 5 -32.32 -1.10 -39.37
N LEU A 6 -31.51 -0.12 -38.98
CA LEU A 6 -30.15 -0.35 -38.48
C LEU A 6 -30.22 -1.09 -37.14
N LYS A 7 -30.01 -2.41 -37.16
CA LYS A 7 -29.68 -3.20 -35.98
C LYS A 7 -28.27 -2.83 -35.52
N THR A 8 -28.16 -1.97 -34.50
CA THR A 8 -26.92 -1.78 -33.76
C THR A 8 -26.65 -3.01 -32.89
N SER A 9 -25.70 -3.85 -33.32
CA SER A 9 -25.22 -4.99 -32.54
C SER A 9 -24.37 -4.47 -31.37
N VAL A 10 -24.92 -4.45 -30.16
CA VAL A 10 -24.14 -4.21 -28.95
C VAL A 10 -23.30 -5.46 -28.70
N PHE A 11 -21.98 -5.35 -28.89
CA PHE A 11 -21.04 -6.37 -28.44
C PHE A 11 -20.96 -6.31 -26.91
N SER A 12 -21.68 -7.22 -26.23
CA SER A 12 -21.44 -7.46 -24.82
C SER A 12 -20.07 -8.11 -24.65
N VAL A 13 -19.09 -7.34 -24.19
CA VAL A 13 -17.84 -7.90 -23.67
C VAL A 13 -18.18 -8.56 -22.34
N ALA A 14 -18.42 -9.87 -22.37
CA ALA A 14 -18.59 -10.66 -21.17
C ALA A 14 -17.24 -10.78 -20.46
N ILE A 15 -16.97 -9.86 -19.52
CA ILE A 15 -15.85 -9.99 -18.59
C ILE A 15 -16.16 -11.18 -17.70
N LEU A 16 -15.40 -12.26 -17.87
CA LEU A 16 -15.51 -13.48 -17.06
C LEU A 16 -14.97 -13.19 -15.66
N PHE A 17 -15.87 -12.88 -14.73
CA PHE A 17 -15.57 -12.86 -13.30
C PHE A 17 -15.27 -14.28 -12.81
N ASN A 18 -14.01 -14.70 -12.90
CA ASN A 18 -13.54 -15.84 -12.13
C ASN A 18 -13.56 -15.46 -10.65
N SER A 19 -14.37 -16.16 -9.86
CA SER A 19 -14.31 -16.08 -8.41
C SER A 19 -12.98 -16.68 -7.94
N ILE A 20 -11.99 -15.82 -7.69
CA ILE A 20 -10.81 -16.24 -6.92
C ILE A 20 -11.31 -16.44 -5.49
N ALA A 21 -11.18 -17.66 -4.98
CA ALA A 21 -11.47 -17.94 -3.59
C ALA A 21 -10.51 -17.13 -2.72
N SER A 22 -11.05 -16.39 -1.75
CA SER A 22 -10.26 -15.63 -0.78
C SER A 22 -9.25 -16.54 -0.10
N ALA A 23 -7.97 -16.35 -0.45
CA ALA A 23 -6.87 -16.79 0.38
C ALA A 23 -6.73 -15.75 1.51
N ASP A 24 -6.67 -16.25 2.74
CA ASP A 24 -6.55 -15.47 3.96
C ASP A 24 -5.12 -14.93 4.08
N VAL A 25 -4.94 -13.63 3.86
CA VAL A 25 -3.68 -12.88 4.05
C VAL A 25 -4.04 -11.50 4.59
N THR A 26 -3.36 -11.09 5.67
CA THR A 26 -3.58 -9.84 6.41
C THR A 26 -2.35 -9.56 7.28
N THR A 27 -1.58 -8.47 7.08
CA THR A 27 -0.23 -8.31 7.69
C THR A 27 0.16 -6.81 7.94
N ARG A 28 0.59 -6.36 9.17
CA ARG A 28 0.76 -4.92 9.63
C ARG A 28 2.21 -4.50 9.74
N GLY A 29 2.53 -3.27 9.31
CA GLY A 29 3.78 -2.57 9.69
C GLY A 29 3.57 -1.51 10.79
N HIS A 30 4.65 -1.01 11.40
CA HIS A 30 4.65 -0.04 12.51
C HIS A 30 5.59 1.17 12.26
N ALA A 31 5.06 2.39 12.26
CA ALA A 31 5.80 3.59 11.83
C ALA A 31 5.60 4.81 12.75
N LEU A 32 6.57 5.73 12.76
CA LEU A 32 6.49 7.01 13.46
C LEU A 32 6.28 8.16 12.46
N THR A 33 5.01 8.46 12.16
CA THR A 33 4.55 9.40 11.11
C THR A 33 5.21 10.78 11.20
N SER A 34 5.39 11.30 12.42
CA SER A 34 6.04 12.60 12.67
C SER A 34 7.53 12.67 12.25
N THR A 35 8.14 11.54 11.87
CA THR A 35 9.56 11.47 11.46
C THR A 35 9.77 11.07 9.99
N ILE A 36 8.71 10.71 9.27
CA ILE A 36 8.76 10.35 7.85
C ILE A 36 9.40 11.47 7.01
N TRP A 37 10.23 11.11 6.03
CA TRP A 37 10.90 12.09 5.17
C TRP A 37 9.89 12.76 4.24
N ASN A 38 9.93 14.09 4.14
CA ASN A 38 9.09 14.85 3.22
C ASN A 38 9.63 14.88 1.77
N THR A 39 10.48 13.92 1.42
CA THR A 39 11.16 13.75 0.14
C THR A 39 11.53 12.28 -0.02
N ASN A 40 11.32 11.73 -1.21
CA ASN A 40 11.76 10.37 -1.53
C ASN A 40 13.24 10.34 -1.96
N ASN A 41 13.81 11.49 -2.33
CA ASN A 41 15.24 11.63 -2.57
C ASN A 41 15.94 11.88 -1.23
N ILE A 42 16.65 10.87 -0.71
CA ILE A 42 17.33 10.92 0.58
C ILE A 42 18.84 10.79 0.31
N HIS A 43 19.61 11.78 0.75
CA HIS A 43 21.06 11.71 0.60
C HIS A 43 21.66 10.72 1.61
N VAL A 44 22.65 9.93 1.19
CA VAL A 44 23.40 8.97 2.01
C VAL A 44 24.89 9.23 1.84
N CYS A 45 25.68 9.17 2.91
CA CYS A 45 27.13 9.25 2.83
C CYS A 45 27.83 8.45 3.94
N TRP A 46 29.14 8.20 3.75
CA TRP A 46 29.99 7.44 4.65
C TRP A 46 30.94 8.36 5.42
N GLU A 47 30.93 8.30 6.76
CA GLU A 47 31.72 9.21 7.60
C GLU A 47 33.21 8.84 7.69
N ASN A 48 33.55 7.57 7.46
CA ASN A 48 34.90 7.04 7.51
C ASN A 48 35.19 6.15 6.29
N LEU A 49 35.01 6.72 5.10
CA LEU A 49 35.21 6.06 3.81
C LEU A 49 36.62 5.46 3.69
N ASN A 50 36.71 4.16 3.37
CA ASN A 50 37.98 3.43 3.26
C ASN A 50 37.93 2.42 2.10
N ASP A 51 38.95 2.37 1.26
CA ASP A 51 39.00 1.43 0.11
C ASP A 51 38.89 -0.04 0.53
N SER A 52 39.37 -0.42 1.72
CA SER A 52 39.31 -1.80 2.21
C SER A 52 37.89 -2.32 2.43
N THR A 53 36.94 -1.44 2.70
CA THR A 53 35.52 -1.76 2.93
C THR A 53 34.62 -1.42 1.73
N ALA A 54 35.20 -1.15 0.55
CA ALA A 54 34.44 -0.78 -0.65
C ALA A 54 33.46 -1.86 -1.12
N ALA A 55 33.83 -3.15 -1.05
CA ALA A 55 32.96 -4.26 -1.42
C ALA A 55 31.77 -4.43 -0.44
N ASP A 56 32.02 -4.20 0.85
CA ASP A 56 31.01 -4.28 1.90
C ASP A 56 29.99 -3.13 1.76
N ARG A 57 30.46 -1.89 1.51
CA ARG A 57 29.57 -0.75 1.17
C ARG A 57 28.75 -0.98 -0.10
N ALA A 58 29.35 -1.56 -1.13
CA ALA A 58 28.63 -1.86 -2.37
C ALA A 58 27.51 -2.88 -2.14
N SER A 59 27.70 -3.87 -1.26
CA SER A 59 26.65 -4.83 -0.89
C SER A 59 25.54 -4.17 -0.06
N VAL A 60 25.87 -3.20 0.80
CA VAL A 60 24.86 -2.39 1.52
C VAL A 60 24.00 -1.58 0.55
N GLN A 61 24.63 -0.88 -0.42
CA GLN A 61 23.91 -0.13 -1.44
C GLN A 61 23.02 -1.07 -2.30
N GLU A 62 23.58 -2.17 -2.80
CA GLU A 62 22.84 -3.19 -3.59
C GLU A 62 21.64 -3.77 -2.80
N ALA A 63 21.78 -3.99 -1.49
CA ALA A 63 20.68 -4.48 -0.65
C ALA A 63 19.54 -3.46 -0.51
N VAL A 64 19.86 -2.17 -0.32
CA VAL A 64 18.87 -1.09 -0.20
C VAL A 64 18.18 -0.81 -1.54
N GLU A 65 18.93 -0.82 -2.65
CA GLU A 65 18.40 -0.70 -4.02
C GLU A 65 17.40 -1.84 -4.31
N ASN A 66 17.76 -3.10 -4.00
CA ASN A 66 16.91 -4.27 -4.24
C ASN A 66 15.75 -4.46 -3.25
N SER A 67 15.67 -3.68 -2.17
CA SER A 67 14.61 -3.78 -1.14
C SER A 67 13.71 -2.55 -1.16
N TRP A 68 14.12 -1.48 -0.49
CA TRP A 68 13.29 -0.29 -0.24
C TRP A 68 13.04 0.51 -1.51
N GLU A 69 14.03 0.69 -2.38
CA GLU A 69 13.85 1.41 -3.65
C GLU A 69 13.03 0.61 -4.65
N ALA A 70 13.37 -0.67 -4.87
CA ALA A 70 12.65 -1.56 -5.78
C ALA A 70 11.14 -1.69 -5.51
N ASN A 71 10.70 -1.35 -4.29
CA ASN A 71 9.31 -1.44 -3.87
C ASN A 71 8.59 -0.08 -3.66
N SER A 72 9.27 1.05 -3.89
CA SER A 72 8.72 2.40 -3.66
C SER A 72 9.22 3.42 -4.70
N ASN A 73 9.04 4.72 -4.44
CA ASN A 73 9.66 5.81 -5.22
C ASN A 73 10.91 6.39 -4.51
N LEU A 74 11.47 5.70 -3.50
CA LEU A 74 12.70 6.11 -2.83
C LEU A 74 13.89 6.16 -3.79
N ASN A 75 14.81 7.08 -3.52
CA ASN A 75 16.09 7.24 -4.20
C ASN A 75 17.14 7.71 -3.19
N PHE A 76 17.95 6.77 -2.73
CA PHE A 76 19.11 6.96 -1.88
C PHE A 76 20.32 7.30 -2.75
N PHE A 77 20.78 8.54 -2.67
CA PHE A 77 21.83 9.07 -3.54
C PHE A 77 22.98 9.66 -2.75
N GLY A 78 24.15 9.81 -3.38
CA GLY A 78 25.37 10.27 -2.71
C GLY A 78 26.38 9.14 -2.63
N TRP A 79 26.27 8.28 -1.61
CA TRP A 79 27.12 7.11 -1.33
C TRP A 79 28.65 7.38 -1.31
N ASN A 80 29.04 8.65 -1.23
CA ASN A 80 30.42 9.12 -1.16
C ASN A 80 30.82 9.42 0.30
N GLU A 81 32.03 9.94 0.52
CA GLU A 81 32.46 10.46 1.84
C GLU A 81 31.56 11.62 2.31
N CYS A 82 31.20 11.65 3.59
CA CYS A 82 30.39 12.72 4.15
C CYS A 82 31.17 14.04 4.27
N GLU A 83 30.61 15.11 3.72
CA GLU A 83 31.02 16.48 4.03
C GLU A 83 30.57 16.89 5.44
N ARG A 84 31.16 17.96 5.98
CA ARG A 84 30.81 18.51 7.31
C ARG A 84 29.33 18.89 7.42
N ASN A 85 28.71 19.27 6.31
CA ASN A 85 27.31 19.69 6.21
C ASN A 85 26.47 18.76 5.32
N SER A 86 26.91 17.51 5.11
CA SER A 86 26.06 16.51 4.43
C SER A 86 24.77 16.31 5.23
N ASP A 87 23.67 16.60 4.55
CA ASP A 87 22.30 16.36 4.97
C ASP A 87 21.89 14.90 4.63
N GLY A 88 20.80 14.42 5.19
CA GLY A 88 20.35 13.03 5.00
C GLY A 88 20.95 12.01 5.98
N ILE A 89 21.12 10.76 5.55
CA ILE A 89 21.65 9.65 6.36
C ILE A 89 23.19 9.68 6.31
N ARG A 90 23.82 9.65 7.49
CA ARG A 90 25.28 9.59 7.65
C ARG A 90 25.63 8.28 8.32
N ILE A 91 26.44 7.47 7.66
CA ILE A 91 26.77 6.10 8.09
C ILE A 91 28.23 6.05 8.53
N GLU A 92 28.48 5.65 9.78
CA GLU A 92 29.82 5.22 10.21
C GLU A 92 29.98 3.70 10.13
N VAL A 93 31.20 3.25 9.81
CA VAL A 93 31.59 1.83 9.88
C VAL A 93 32.41 1.60 11.14
N THR A 94 31.91 0.83 12.10
CA THR A 94 32.53 0.66 13.42
C THR A 94 32.31 -0.74 14.00
N ASP A 95 33.27 -1.26 14.75
CA ASP A 95 33.18 -2.56 15.43
C ASP A 95 32.92 -2.39 16.93
N ASN A 96 31.79 -1.73 17.22
CA ASN A 96 31.39 -1.42 18.59
C ASN A 96 30.81 -2.66 19.28
N ALA A 97 31.55 -3.16 20.28
CA ALA A 97 31.19 -4.33 21.08
C ALA A 97 29.88 -4.19 21.87
N GLU A 98 29.50 -2.96 22.25
CA GLU A 98 28.40 -2.69 23.17
C GLU A 98 27.07 -2.50 22.44
N LEU A 99 27.10 -1.85 21.27
CA LEU A 99 25.89 -1.48 20.52
C LEU A 99 25.68 -2.30 19.25
N GLY A 100 26.73 -2.81 18.62
CA GLY A 100 26.63 -3.38 17.27
C GLY A 100 26.16 -2.37 16.22
N PRO A 101 25.68 -2.84 15.06
CA PRO A 101 24.95 -2.03 14.09
C PRO A 101 23.65 -1.47 14.68
N HIS A 102 23.30 -0.22 14.35
CA HIS A 102 22.08 0.45 14.84
C HIS A 102 21.82 1.79 14.12
N VAL A 103 20.61 2.33 14.27
CA VAL A 103 20.26 3.73 13.96
C VAL A 103 19.93 4.52 15.24
N ASP A 104 20.51 5.71 15.40
CA ASP A 104 20.34 6.61 16.56
C ASP A 104 19.03 7.45 16.50
N GLY A 105 17.97 6.88 15.94
CA GLY A 105 16.62 7.46 15.89
C GLY A 105 15.86 7.25 14.57
N LEU A 106 14.53 7.21 14.67
CA LEU A 106 13.65 6.98 13.51
C LEU A 106 13.61 8.16 12.53
N GLY A 107 13.70 7.85 11.24
CA GLY A 107 13.40 8.78 10.15
C GLY A 107 14.30 10.02 10.15
N THR A 108 13.68 11.18 9.95
CA THR A 108 14.34 12.50 9.96
C THR A 108 15.01 12.87 11.29
N ARG A 109 14.90 12.09 12.38
CA ARG A 109 15.65 12.33 13.64
C ARG A 109 17.16 12.15 13.48
N ILE A 110 17.62 11.37 12.51
CA ILE A 110 19.04 11.20 12.17
C ILE A 110 19.52 12.12 11.04
N ARG A 111 18.66 13.00 10.51
CA ARG A 111 18.97 13.88 9.38
C ARG A 111 20.18 14.77 9.67
N GLY A 112 21.28 14.53 8.94
CA GLY A 112 22.54 15.27 9.09
C GLY A 112 23.29 15.00 10.40
N ARG A 113 22.86 14.01 11.20
CA ARG A 113 23.47 13.66 12.48
C ARG A 113 24.69 12.76 12.27
N GLN A 114 25.85 13.16 12.80
CA GLN A 114 27.03 12.28 12.84
C GLN A 114 26.71 11.02 13.65
N ASN A 115 27.21 9.88 13.21
CA ASN A 115 26.92 8.56 13.78
C ASN A 115 25.41 8.25 13.76
N GLY A 116 24.65 8.85 12.82
CA GLY A 116 23.19 8.68 12.73
C GLY A 116 22.79 7.23 12.42
N MET A 117 23.60 6.53 11.62
CA MET A 117 23.58 5.08 11.44
C MET A 117 24.99 4.53 11.65
N SER A 118 25.09 3.39 12.33
CA SER A 118 26.33 2.64 12.52
C SER A 118 26.19 1.26 11.91
N LEU A 119 27.15 0.85 11.07
CA LEU A 119 27.25 -0.51 10.52
C LEU A 119 28.58 -1.16 10.92
N ASN A 120 28.61 -2.48 11.04
CA ASN A 120 29.82 -3.24 11.34
C ASN A 120 30.20 -4.10 10.12
N PHE A 121 31.46 -4.04 9.67
CA PHE A 121 31.97 -4.85 8.55
C PHE A 121 33.14 -5.77 8.97
N THR A 122 33.43 -5.90 10.26
CA THR A 122 34.51 -6.76 10.78
C THR A 122 33.98 -7.81 11.76
N TYR A 123 32.94 -7.49 12.53
CA TYR A 123 32.26 -8.39 13.46
C TYR A 123 33.21 -9.12 14.41
N GLU A 124 34.33 -8.47 14.78
CA GLU A 124 35.33 -9.01 15.70
C GLU A 124 34.82 -8.93 17.14
N ASN A 125 34.19 -7.81 17.51
CA ASN A 125 33.76 -7.56 18.88
C ASN A 125 32.27 -7.81 19.10
N TRP A 126 31.45 -7.73 18.04
CA TRP A 126 30.01 -7.98 18.08
C TRP A 126 29.58 -8.92 16.94
N GLY A 127 28.67 -9.86 17.22
CA GLY A 127 28.03 -10.69 16.19
C GLY A 127 28.98 -11.63 15.43
N GLN A 128 29.96 -12.25 16.11
CA GLN A 128 31.08 -12.99 15.49
C GLN A 128 30.67 -14.08 14.48
N ASN A 129 29.45 -14.62 14.55
CA ASN A 129 28.92 -15.54 13.54
C ASN A 129 28.90 -14.92 12.13
N CYS A 130 28.70 -13.60 12.02
CA CYS A 130 28.76 -12.86 10.77
C CYS A 130 30.14 -12.84 10.11
N GLN A 131 31.22 -13.19 10.81
CA GLN A 131 32.53 -13.35 10.16
C GLN A 131 32.53 -14.47 9.11
N PHE A 132 31.68 -15.48 9.25
CA PHE A 132 31.56 -16.59 8.29
C PHE A 132 30.63 -16.29 7.11
N SER A 133 29.79 -15.26 7.22
CA SER A 133 28.75 -14.90 6.25
C SER A 133 28.66 -13.38 6.00
N ARG A 134 29.81 -12.69 6.08
CA ARG A 134 29.89 -11.22 6.19
C ARG A 134 29.00 -10.45 5.22
N ARG A 135 29.07 -10.79 3.92
CA ARG A 135 28.26 -10.13 2.89
C ARG A 135 26.77 -10.22 3.21
N TRP A 136 26.27 -11.41 3.54
CA TRP A 136 24.88 -11.63 3.91
C TRP A 136 24.50 -10.84 5.17
N CYS A 137 25.33 -10.83 6.22
CA CYS A 137 25.03 -10.00 7.40
C CYS A 137 24.97 -8.50 7.06
N ASN A 138 25.90 -7.99 6.24
CA ASN A 138 25.87 -6.59 5.81
C ASN A 138 24.59 -6.25 5.06
N GLU A 139 24.15 -7.13 4.14
CA GLU A 139 22.92 -6.95 3.36
C GLU A 139 21.68 -6.98 4.28
N VAL A 140 21.53 -8.03 5.11
CA VAL A 140 20.36 -8.22 5.99
C VAL A 140 20.24 -7.14 7.07
N ILE A 141 21.36 -6.77 7.69
CA ILE A 141 21.37 -5.72 8.71
C ILE A 141 21.11 -4.36 8.06
N ALA A 142 21.70 -4.05 6.90
CA ALA A 142 21.42 -2.80 6.22
C ALA A 142 19.95 -2.62 5.85
N VAL A 143 19.26 -3.67 5.37
CA VAL A 143 17.82 -3.57 5.07
C VAL A 143 17.03 -3.19 6.33
N HIS A 144 17.33 -3.81 7.47
CA HIS A 144 16.71 -3.48 8.76
C HIS A 144 17.01 -2.04 9.23
N GLU A 145 18.29 -1.64 9.28
CA GLU A 145 18.68 -0.29 9.72
C GLU A 145 18.11 0.79 8.79
N PHE A 146 18.01 0.54 7.48
CA PHE A 146 17.36 1.47 6.56
C PHE A 146 15.84 1.58 6.82
N GLY A 147 15.17 0.54 7.31
CA GLY A 147 13.78 0.64 7.80
C GLY A 147 13.64 1.63 8.96
N HIS A 148 14.55 1.58 9.94
CA HIS A 148 14.63 2.59 11.00
C HIS A 148 14.94 3.99 10.46
N ALA A 149 15.89 4.10 9.53
CA ALA A 149 16.23 5.37 8.87
C ALA A 149 15.09 5.95 8.02
N LEU A 150 14.13 5.13 7.59
CA LEU A 150 12.88 5.52 6.93
C LEU A 150 11.75 5.89 7.90
N GLY A 151 11.90 5.60 9.19
CA GLY A 151 10.92 5.94 10.23
C GLY A 151 10.10 4.77 10.77
N PHE A 152 10.46 3.53 10.42
CA PHE A 152 9.74 2.32 10.82
C PHE A 152 10.32 1.79 12.14
N ALA A 153 9.44 1.50 13.09
CA ALA A 153 9.79 0.99 14.41
C ALA A 153 9.82 -0.55 14.40
N HIS A 154 10.33 -1.13 15.48
CA HIS A 154 10.33 -2.58 15.65
C HIS A 154 8.91 -3.15 15.73
N GLU A 155 8.69 -4.28 15.08
CA GLU A 155 7.41 -4.98 15.03
C GLU A 155 7.07 -5.63 16.40
N GLN A 156 8.07 -5.98 17.21
CA GLN A 156 7.86 -6.42 18.60
C GLN A 156 7.55 -5.28 19.60
N ASN A 157 7.52 -4.01 19.18
CA ASN A 157 7.12 -2.90 20.05
C ASN A 157 5.61 -2.61 20.04
N ARG A 158 4.87 -3.30 19.18
CA ARG A 158 3.45 -3.03 18.90
C ARG A 158 2.56 -3.50 20.04
N GLN A 159 1.35 -2.94 20.10
CA GLN A 159 0.37 -3.36 21.09
C GLN A 159 -0.28 -4.72 20.78
N ASP A 160 -0.26 -5.15 19.51
CA ASP A 160 -0.82 -6.42 19.02
C ASP A 160 0.23 -7.53 18.85
N THR A 161 1.47 -7.33 19.33
CA THR A 161 2.52 -8.37 19.38
C THR A 161 2.01 -9.58 20.19
N PRO A 162 2.03 -10.80 19.62
CA PRO A 162 1.47 -11.99 20.27
C PRO A 162 2.39 -12.55 21.36
N ASP A 163 1.81 -13.23 22.35
CA ASP A 163 2.52 -13.92 23.45
C ASP A 163 3.55 -14.99 22.97
N THR A 164 3.59 -15.32 21.68
CA THR A 164 4.59 -16.20 21.06
C THR A 164 5.88 -15.47 20.66
N CYS A 165 5.92 -14.15 20.78
CA CYS A 165 7.08 -13.31 20.53
C CYS A 165 7.77 -13.00 21.87
N ASP A 166 8.85 -13.73 22.16
CA ASP A 166 9.59 -13.61 23.43
C ASP A 166 10.60 -12.43 23.44
N GLU A 167 10.82 -11.74 22.33
CA GLU A 167 11.76 -10.61 22.25
C GLU A 167 11.18 -9.33 22.89
N PRO A 168 11.94 -8.63 23.74
CA PRO A 168 11.47 -7.43 24.40
C PRO A 168 11.37 -6.24 23.43
N ALA A 169 10.34 -5.42 23.64
CA ALA A 169 10.21 -4.12 23.00
C ALA A 169 11.43 -3.22 23.29
N GLN A 170 12.00 -2.60 22.25
CA GLN A 170 13.25 -1.85 22.32
C GLN A 170 13.36 -0.76 21.24
N GLY A 171 14.21 0.24 21.50
CA GLY A 171 14.38 1.41 20.62
C GLY A 171 13.25 2.43 20.74
N ALA A 172 13.04 3.22 19.69
CA ALA A 172 11.93 4.16 19.60
C ALA A 172 10.65 3.48 19.09
N ASN A 173 9.49 4.02 19.46
CA ASN A 173 8.20 3.46 19.09
C ASN A 173 7.51 4.24 17.95
N GLY A 174 6.63 3.56 17.22
CA GLY A 174 5.74 4.17 16.23
C GLY A 174 4.54 4.89 16.86
N ASP A 175 3.80 5.62 16.02
CA ASP A 175 2.51 6.23 16.32
C ASP A 175 1.36 5.74 15.41
N ILE A 176 1.64 4.86 14.43
CA ILE A 176 0.64 4.21 13.57
C ILE A 176 0.99 2.74 13.25
N ASP A 177 -0.05 1.93 13.02
CA ASP A 177 0.01 0.55 12.54
C ASP A 177 -0.80 0.38 11.23
N ILE A 178 -0.37 -0.44 10.25
CA ILE A 178 -0.94 -0.52 8.87
C ILE A 178 -1.10 -2.02 8.37
N GLY A 179 -2.30 -2.73 8.38
CA GLY A 179 -2.53 -4.25 8.10
C GLY A 179 -3.05 -5.34 9.19
N ARG A 180 -2.25 -6.35 9.69
CA ARG A 180 -2.24 -7.17 11.02
C ARG A 180 -0.80 -7.69 11.54
N TRP A 181 -0.23 -7.49 12.76
CA TRP A 181 1.20 -7.86 13.19
C TRP A 181 1.96 -8.95 12.39
N ASP A 182 3.16 -8.66 11.87
CA ASP A 182 3.89 -9.54 10.92
C ASP A 182 5.15 -10.23 11.48
N LEU A 183 5.11 -11.56 11.62
CA LEU A 183 6.26 -12.41 11.98
C LEU A 183 7.41 -12.35 10.95
N SER A 184 7.10 -12.10 9.68
CA SER A 184 8.06 -12.20 8.56
C SER A 184 8.80 -10.90 8.28
N SER A 185 8.37 -9.78 8.87
CA SER A 185 8.93 -8.45 8.64
C SER A 185 10.43 -8.43 8.95
N VAL A 186 11.17 -7.66 8.14
CA VAL A 186 12.59 -7.37 8.41
C VAL A 186 12.77 -6.58 9.70
N MET A 187 11.73 -5.90 10.20
CA MET A 187 11.71 -5.11 11.44
C MET A 187 11.33 -5.92 12.69
N ASN A 188 11.20 -7.25 12.58
CA ASN A 188 10.76 -8.13 13.67
C ASN A 188 11.87 -9.06 14.16
N TYR A 189 12.29 -8.91 15.42
CA TYR A 189 13.30 -9.81 16.02
C TYR A 189 12.77 -11.18 16.44
N CYS A 190 11.44 -11.34 16.54
CA CYS A 190 10.83 -12.66 16.75
C CYS A 190 10.78 -13.52 15.47
N ASN A 191 11.22 -12.98 14.33
CA ASN A 191 11.31 -13.71 13.08
C ASN A 191 12.31 -14.89 13.19
N PRO A 192 11.90 -16.14 12.93
CA PRO A 192 12.80 -17.30 12.97
C PRO A 192 13.86 -17.27 11.86
N GLN A 193 13.76 -16.35 10.91
CA GLN A 193 14.83 -15.95 10.00
C GLN A 193 15.32 -14.57 10.42
N TYR A 194 16.63 -14.45 10.72
CA TYR A 194 17.22 -13.19 11.19
C TYR A 194 16.88 -12.05 10.21
N ASN A 195 16.10 -11.07 10.70
CA ASN A 195 15.51 -9.96 9.94
C ASN A 195 14.99 -10.37 8.55
N GLY A 196 14.23 -11.47 8.47
CA GLY A 196 13.62 -11.95 7.21
C GLY A 196 14.62 -12.38 6.14
N ASN A 197 15.89 -12.65 6.48
CA ASN A 197 17.00 -12.77 5.53
C ASN A 197 17.16 -11.52 4.63
N GLY A 198 16.76 -10.33 5.11
CA GLY A 198 16.81 -9.08 4.36
C GLY A 198 15.76 -8.98 3.24
N GLN A 199 14.81 -9.90 3.18
CA GLN A 199 13.71 -9.88 2.23
C GLN A 199 12.52 -9.16 2.86
N LEU A 200 12.11 -8.04 2.27
CA LEU A 200 10.91 -7.31 2.68
C LEU A 200 9.69 -8.23 2.60
N SER A 201 8.91 -8.28 3.67
CA SER A 201 7.59 -8.91 3.63
C SER A 201 6.60 -8.07 2.84
N ASP A 202 5.43 -8.64 2.52
CA ASP A 202 4.31 -7.90 1.92
C ASP A 202 3.93 -6.66 2.75
N THR A 203 4.15 -6.73 4.07
CA THR A 203 3.95 -5.66 5.05
C THR A 203 5.00 -4.57 4.99
N ASP A 204 6.28 -4.93 4.91
CA ASP A 204 7.36 -3.96 4.77
C ASP A 204 7.20 -3.19 3.45
N ILE A 205 6.77 -3.90 2.39
CA ILE A 205 6.42 -3.33 1.08
C ILE A 205 5.22 -2.39 1.18
N LEU A 206 4.12 -2.79 1.82
CA LEU A 206 2.95 -1.93 2.04
C LEU A 206 3.36 -0.66 2.81
N MET A 207 4.08 -0.81 3.92
CA MET A 207 4.51 0.29 4.77
C MET A 207 5.41 1.29 4.04
N VAL A 208 6.39 0.83 3.24
CA VAL A 208 7.21 1.75 2.43
C VAL A 208 6.40 2.41 1.31
N ARG A 209 5.39 1.74 0.75
CA ARG A 209 4.49 2.34 -0.25
C ARG A 209 3.56 3.39 0.32
N THR A 210 3.01 3.17 1.51
CA THR A 210 2.13 4.15 2.19
C THR A 210 2.80 5.51 2.37
N PHE A 211 4.11 5.52 2.69
CA PHE A 211 4.85 6.76 2.96
C PHE A 211 5.70 7.27 1.79
N TYR A 212 6.22 6.37 0.94
CA TYR A 212 7.21 6.71 -0.09
C TYR A 212 6.91 6.09 -1.46
N GLY A 213 5.75 5.45 -1.65
CA GLY A 213 5.33 4.85 -2.91
C GLY A 213 4.83 5.86 -3.96
N PRO A 214 4.30 5.37 -5.09
CA PRO A 214 3.45 6.17 -5.97
C PRO A 214 2.12 6.52 -5.29
N GLU A 215 1.47 7.60 -5.73
CA GLU A 215 0.06 7.84 -5.36
C GLU A 215 -0.77 6.61 -5.76
N VAL A 216 -1.36 5.94 -4.77
CA VAL A 216 -2.10 4.70 -4.99
C VAL A 216 -3.33 4.96 -5.86
N GLN A 217 -3.31 4.48 -7.10
CA GLN A 217 -4.41 4.64 -8.04
C GLN A 217 -5.56 3.69 -7.71
N THR A 218 -6.44 4.15 -6.82
CA THR A 218 -7.74 3.52 -6.60
C THR A 218 -8.72 3.92 -7.69
N SER A 219 -9.45 2.95 -8.23
CA SER A 219 -10.50 3.20 -9.21
C SER A 219 -11.70 2.27 -9.01
N VAL A 220 -12.90 2.82 -9.17
CA VAL A 220 -14.13 2.04 -9.27
C VAL A 220 -14.61 2.05 -10.72
N LEU A 221 -14.83 0.86 -11.26
CA LEU A 221 -15.45 0.63 -12.56
C LEU A 221 -16.91 0.23 -12.35
N LEU A 222 -17.79 0.71 -13.23
CA LEU A 222 -19.20 0.29 -13.34
C LEU A 222 -19.40 -0.40 -14.68
N ASP A 223 -20.31 -1.38 -14.76
CA ASP A 223 -20.60 -2.07 -16.03
C ASP A 223 -21.00 -1.10 -17.16
N ASN A 224 -21.68 0.01 -16.82
CA ASN A 224 -22.09 1.06 -17.74
C ASN A 224 -22.07 2.44 -17.05
N GLU A 225 -21.81 3.50 -17.81
CA GLU A 225 -21.94 4.89 -17.34
C GLU A 225 -23.40 5.40 -17.36
N ARG A 226 -24.29 4.66 -18.04
CA ARG A 226 -25.73 4.96 -18.14
C ARG A 226 -26.57 3.70 -18.09
N TYR A 227 -27.67 3.76 -17.34
CA TYR A 227 -28.68 2.70 -17.26
C TYR A 227 -30.05 3.24 -17.65
N SER A 228 -30.90 2.36 -18.21
CA SER A 228 -32.26 2.68 -18.64
C SER A 228 -33.22 1.59 -18.15
N VAL A 229 -34.25 1.98 -17.41
CA VAL A 229 -35.20 1.06 -16.76
C VAL A 229 -36.61 1.66 -16.73
N TYR A 230 -37.65 0.82 -16.60
CA TYR A 230 -39.01 1.29 -16.37
C TYR A 230 -39.33 1.39 -14.86
N VAL A 231 -40.22 2.29 -14.49
CA VAL A 231 -40.73 2.41 -13.10
C VAL A 231 -41.15 1.04 -12.55
N GLY A 232 -40.63 0.69 -11.36
CA GLY A 232 -40.97 -0.55 -10.64
C GLY A 232 -40.22 -1.82 -11.08
N SER A 233 -39.45 -1.78 -12.18
CA SER A 233 -38.56 -2.87 -12.59
C SER A 233 -37.29 -2.91 -11.73
N ASN A 234 -36.74 -4.11 -11.50
CA ASN A 234 -35.41 -4.27 -10.91
C ASN A 234 -34.35 -3.74 -11.88
N LEU A 235 -33.46 -2.90 -11.38
CA LEU A 235 -32.19 -2.58 -12.02
C LEU A 235 -31.06 -3.13 -11.13
N THR A 236 -30.23 -4.03 -11.67
CA THR A 236 -29.00 -4.49 -11.03
C THR A 236 -27.82 -3.78 -11.66
N ILE A 237 -26.88 -3.33 -10.82
CA ILE A 237 -25.67 -2.62 -11.22
C ILE A 237 -24.51 -3.31 -10.51
N ASN A 238 -23.50 -3.75 -11.26
CA ASN A 238 -22.26 -4.29 -10.69
C ASN A 238 -21.13 -3.25 -10.80
N ALA A 239 -20.17 -3.41 -9.92
CA ALA A 239 -18.97 -2.60 -9.84
C ALA A 239 -17.75 -3.47 -9.55
N ALA A 240 -16.58 -3.02 -10.02
CA ALA A 240 -15.28 -3.57 -9.64
C ALA A 240 -14.44 -2.46 -9.02
N TYR A 241 -13.78 -2.76 -7.89
CA TYR A 241 -12.76 -1.89 -7.31
C TYR A 241 -11.40 -2.42 -7.74
N SER A 242 -10.55 -1.55 -8.26
CA SER A 242 -9.17 -1.84 -8.61
C SER A 242 -8.26 -0.91 -7.82
N ILE A 243 -7.27 -1.51 -7.17
CA ILE A 243 -6.21 -0.86 -6.42
C ILE A 243 -4.94 -1.65 -6.75
N GLU A 244 -3.80 -0.96 -6.87
CA GLU A 244 -2.53 -1.59 -7.24
C GLU A 244 -1.80 -2.23 -6.05
N ASP A 245 -2.37 -2.16 -4.85
CA ASP A 245 -1.79 -2.66 -3.60
C ASP A 245 -2.61 -3.79 -2.95
N ILE A 246 -2.02 -4.45 -1.96
CA ILE A 246 -2.62 -5.56 -1.22
C ILE A 246 -3.69 -5.00 -0.26
N VAL A 247 -4.93 -5.49 -0.37
CA VAL A 247 -6.07 -5.00 0.44
C VAL A 247 -6.78 -6.13 1.18
N ASP A 248 -6.76 -6.01 2.52
CA ASP A 248 -7.39 -6.93 3.46
C ASP A 248 -8.93 -6.86 3.45
N SER A 249 -9.52 -5.68 3.26
CA SER A 249 -10.98 -5.52 3.23
C SER A 249 -11.46 -4.25 2.53
N THR A 250 -12.64 -4.30 1.90
CA THR A 250 -13.31 -3.13 1.31
C THR A 250 -14.71 -2.92 1.87
N SER A 251 -15.06 -1.66 2.11
CA SER A 251 -16.40 -1.20 2.48
C SER A 251 -17.05 -0.49 1.29
N TRP A 252 -18.35 -0.72 1.10
CA TRP A 252 -19.10 -0.25 -0.07
C TRP A 252 -20.29 0.59 0.38
N LEU A 253 -20.50 1.72 -0.29
CA LEU A 253 -21.66 2.59 -0.10
C LEU A 253 -22.22 3.00 -1.45
N TRP A 254 -23.45 2.60 -1.73
CA TRP A 254 -24.21 3.00 -2.91
C TRP A 254 -25.18 4.12 -2.52
N SER A 255 -25.10 5.27 -3.18
CA SER A 255 -26.10 6.33 -3.16
C SER A 255 -26.90 6.27 -4.45
N LEU A 256 -28.19 5.92 -4.38
CA LEU A 256 -29.00 5.58 -5.56
C LEU A 256 -29.64 6.81 -6.22
N GLY A 257 -29.36 8.02 -5.73
CA GLY A 257 -29.80 9.28 -6.32
C GLY A 257 -31.28 9.65 -6.11
N ASP A 258 -32.10 8.72 -5.60
CA ASP A 258 -33.52 8.94 -5.25
C ASP A 258 -33.75 9.19 -3.74
N GLY A 259 -32.67 9.31 -2.98
CA GLY A 259 -32.69 9.43 -1.51
C GLY A 259 -32.48 8.10 -0.77
N THR A 260 -32.38 6.97 -1.48
CA THR A 260 -32.04 5.66 -0.89
C THR A 260 -30.55 5.32 -1.04
N SER A 261 -30.05 4.45 -0.17
CA SER A 261 -28.67 3.95 -0.17
C SER A 261 -28.59 2.45 0.16
N SER A 262 -27.44 1.83 -0.13
CA SER A 262 -27.15 0.43 0.21
C SER A 262 -25.68 0.22 0.59
N ASN A 263 -25.41 -0.79 1.40
CA ASN A 263 -24.08 -1.30 1.72
C ASN A 263 -23.82 -2.71 1.16
N SER A 264 -24.58 -3.11 0.13
CA SER A 264 -24.21 -4.26 -0.71
C SER A 264 -22.80 -4.06 -1.28
N GLN A 265 -22.04 -5.14 -1.47
CA GLN A 265 -20.67 -5.07 -2.01
C GLN A 265 -20.69 -4.76 -3.53
N ASN A 266 -19.91 -5.49 -4.33
CA ASN A 266 -19.71 -5.36 -5.78
C ASN A 266 -20.96 -5.42 -6.68
N SER A 267 -22.17 -5.52 -6.11
CA SER A 267 -23.44 -5.46 -6.84
C SER A 267 -24.56 -4.89 -5.98
N VAL A 268 -25.41 -4.03 -6.56
CA VAL A 268 -26.64 -3.52 -5.94
C VAL A 268 -27.85 -3.76 -6.86
N THR A 269 -29.01 -4.05 -6.29
CA THR A 269 -30.28 -4.13 -7.04
C THR A 269 -31.31 -3.17 -6.44
N HIS A 270 -31.90 -2.31 -7.26
CA HIS A 270 -32.86 -1.29 -6.83
C HIS A 270 -34.12 -1.23 -7.73
N LYS A 271 -35.19 -0.62 -7.22
CA LYS A 271 -36.44 -0.32 -7.93
C LYS A 271 -36.84 1.15 -7.75
N TYR A 272 -36.67 1.94 -8.81
CA TYR A 272 -37.14 3.33 -8.82
C TYR A 272 -38.67 3.39 -8.96
N THR A 273 -39.32 4.13 -8.07
CA THR A 273 -40.79 4.28 -8.00
C THR A 273 -41.33 5.45 -8.81
N ASN A 274 -40.48 6.42 -9.15
CA ASN A 274 -40.82 7.61 -9.92
C ASN A 274 -40.01 7.67 -11.23
N LYS A 275 -40.64 8.19 -12.30
CA LYS A 275 -39.92 8.50 -13.55
C LYS A 275 -38.97 9.69 -13.32
N GLY A 276 -37.80 9.67 -13.95
CA GLY A 276 -36.81 10.73 -13.76
C GLY A 276 -35.43 10.35 -14.27
N ARG A 277 -34.47 11.24 -14.01
CA ARG A 277 -33.02 10.96 -14.10
C ARG A 277 -32.46 11.00 -12.70
N TYR A 278 -31.73 9.96 -12.32
CA TYR A 278 -31.05 9.85 -11.04
C TYR A 278 -29.54 9.79 -11.29
N ASN A 279 -28.76 10.48 -10.45
CA ASN A 279 -27.32 10.34 -10.42
C ASN A 279 -26.99 9.34 -9.31
N MET A 280 -26.64 8.11 -9.69
CA MET A 280 -26.20 7.09 -8.75
C MET A 280 -24.68 7.23 -8.56
N THR A 281 -24.20 7.08 -7.33
CA THR A 281 -22.77 7.00 -7.01
C THR A 281 -22.49 5.76 -6.18
N VAL A 282 -21.42 5.05 -6.50
CA VAL A 282 -20.80 4.05 -5.64
C VAL A 282 -19.50 4.61 -5.08
N SER A 283 -19.34 4.48 -3.78
CA SER A 283 -18.14 4.81 -3.01
C SER A 283 -17.56 3.51 -2.46
N VAL A 284 -16.27 3.29 -2.68
CA VAL A 284 -15.52 2.17 -2.09
C VAL A 284 -14.36 2.74 -1.31
N SER A 285 -14.16 2.22 -0.09
CA SER A 285 -12.97 2.49 0.71
C SER A 285 -12.42 1.20 1.30
N ASP A 286 -11.12 1.15 1.56
CA ASP A 286 -10.44 0.00 2.18
C ASP A 286 -10.03 0.26 3.64
N SER A 287 -9.45 -0.77 4.28
CA SER A 287 -8.95 -0.70 5.65
C SER A 287 -7.75 0.23 5.83
N GLU A 288 -7.00 0.51 4.77
CA GLU A 288 -5.83 1.40 4.79
C GLU A 288 -6.20 2.87 4.54
N GLY A 289 -7.49 3.14 4.29
CA GLY A 289 -8.06 4.48 4.20
C GLY A 289 -8.05 5.09 2.80
N TYR A 290 -7.66 4.34 1.76
CA TYR A 290 -7.87 4.78 0.39
C TYR A 290 -9.35 4.66 0.01
N SER A 291 -9.79 5.50 -0.93
CA SER A 291 -11.18 5.49 -1.40
C SER A 291 -11.31 6.01 -2.82
N ALA A 292 -12.21 5.41 -3.59
CA ALA A 292 -12.61 5.92 -4.90
C ALA A 292 -14.13 5.89 -5.10
N ASP A 293 -14.61 6.87 -5.88
CA ASP A 293 -16.01 7.03 -6.24
C ASP A 293 -16.21 6.85 -7.76
N LYS A 294 -17.37 6.31 -8.15
CA LYS A 294 -17.83 6.33 -9.54
C LYS A 294 -19.32 6.61 -9.61
N SER A 295 -19.73 7.48 -10.53
CA SER A 295 -21.15 7.78 -10.79
C SER A 295 -21.63 7.26 -12.13
N ALA A 296 -22.94 6.99 -12.22
CA ALA A 296 -23.66 6.69 -13.46
C ALA A 296 -25.05 7.32 -13.47
N GLU A 297 -25.52 7.70 -14.66
CA GLU A 297 -26.88 8.22 -14.85
C GLU A 297 -27.88 7.07 -14.98
N VAL A 298 -28.94 7.06 -14.18
CA VAL A 298 -30.07 6.14 -14.33
C VAL A 298 -31.29 6.88 -14.88
N TYR A 299 -31.75 6.46 -16.05
CA TYR A 299 -32.94 6.97 -16.73
C TYR A 299 -34.13 6.06 -16.46
N VAL A 300 -35.14 6.58 -15.78
CA VAL A 300 -36.33 5.83 -15.38
C VAL A 300 -37.54 6.31 -16.16
N TYR A 301 -38.03 5.45 -17.04
CA TYR A 301 -39.15 5.73 -17.93
C TYR A 301 -40.48 5.28 -17.31
N GLY A 302 -41.52 6.08 -17.51
CA GLY A 302 -42.89 5.64 -17.20
C GLY A 302 -43.44 4.72 -18.29
N PHE A 303 -44.43 3.90 -17.95
CA PHE A 303 -45.27 3.25 -18.96
C PHE A 303 -46.25 4.26 -19.54
N GLU A 304 -46.04 4.70 -20.78
CA GLU A 304 -47.07 5.41 -21.53
C GLU A 304 -48.12 4.40 -22.00
N VAL A 305 -49.30 4.44 -21.39
CA VAL A 305 -50.45 3.67 -21.86
C VAL A 305 -50.98 4.34 -23.12
N LEU A 306 -50.52 3.87 -24.28
CA LEU A 306 -51.12 4.17 -25.57
C LEU A 306 -52.54 3.58 -25.61
N LEU A 307 -53.52 4.35 -25.15
CA LEU A 307 -54.92 4.04 -25.38
C LEU A 307 -55.16 4.09 -26.90
N PRO A 308 -55.59 2.98 -27.54
CA PRO A 308 -55.92 3.02 -28.95
C PRO A 308 -57.10 3.98 -29.15
N ALA A 309 -56.96 4.91 -30.08
CA ALA A 309 -58.02 5.87 -30.39
C ALA A 309 -59.26 5.12 -30.90
N ILE A 310 -60.28 4.99 -30.05
CA ILE A 310 -61.58 4.46 -30.45
C ILE A 310 -62.23 5.52 -31.34
N ASN A 311 -62.14 5.33 -32.65
CA ASN A 311 -62.92 6.08 -33.62
C ASN A 311 -64.40 5.70 -33.46
N VAL A 312 -65.11 6.44 -32.59
CA VAL A 312 -66.57 6.40 -32.54
C VAL A 312 -67.11 7.16 -33.76
N MET A 313 -67.23 6.45 -34.89
CA MET A 313 -68.13 6.88 -35.95
C MET A 313 -69.56 6.82 -35.41
N MET A 314 -70.12 7.98 -35.07
CA MET A 314 -71.58 8.10 -34.98
C MET A 314 -72.15 8.20 -36.39
N LEU A 315 -73.25 7.47 -36.59
CA LEU A 315 -74.02 7.34 -37.84
C LEU A 315 -74.83 8.61 -38.15
#